data_AF-T0RWC9-F1
#
_entry.id   AF-T0RWC9-F1
#
_cell.length_a   1.000
_cell.length_b   1.000
_cell.length_c   1.000
_cell.angle_alpha   90.00
_cell.angle_beta   90.00
_cell.angle_gamma   90.00
#
_symmetry.space_group_name_H-M   'P 1'
#
loop_
_entity.id
_entity.type
_entity.pdbx_description
1 polymer ?
#
loop_
_entity_poly.entity_id
_entity_poly.type
_entity_poly.pdbx_seq_one_letter_code
_entity_poly.pdbx_strand_id
1 'polypeptide(L)'
;MSKALGLTIFSVKWLAFWMLIMGAYPLMWDKFFGFNYLETPMFTVIYYLSMAFLGCYLFFQEELISHLTKKSNSVIMGFFSVLFLLLPSVIESFIPLNSMTKKVVLEYKFFFPLFDIKASFSKLSELIFQQLLIYVCLFKYQKILADKWKTVGVFTALFFVLHFPLVFIFKGLFSLIFILPSLIAGFLFSFSVLHFRAGLATSYAIHLGFYILVGVIYRFLPVSLLS
;
A
#
# COMPACT_ATOMS: atom_id res chain seq x y z
N MET A 1 32.47 3.87 0.21
CA MET A 1 31.29 4.04 1.09
C MET A 1 30.91 2.69 1.67
N SER A 2 30.74 2.55 2.99
CA SER A 2 30.39 1.25 3.58
C SER A 2 28.99 0.80 3.14
N LYS A 3 28.75 -0.53 3.09
CA LYS A 3 27.42 -1.09 2.75
C LYS A 3 26.32 -0.53 3.66
N ALA A 4 26.63 -0.40 4.95
CA ALA A 4 25.72 0.18 5.95
C ALA A 4 25.36 1.64 5.62
N LEU A 5 26.34 2.50 5.32
CA LEU A 5 26.09 3.89 4.97
C LEU A 5 25.24 4.03 3.70
N GLY A 6 25.50 3.21 2.68
CA GLY A 6 24.70 3.19 1.46
C GLY A 6 23.25 2.77 1.68
N LEU A 7 23.04 1.76 2.54
CA LEU A 7 21.71 1.29 2.94
C LEU A 7 20.94 2.39 3.68
N THR A 8 21.57 3.04 4.66
CA THR A 8 20.96 4.12 5.44
C THR A 8 20.58 5.30 4.56
N ILE A 9 21.48 5.80 3.71
CA ILE A 9 21.19 6.93 2.81
C ILE A 9 20.01 6.61 1.89
N PHE A 10 19.99 5.41 1.31
CA PHE A 10 18.87 5.00 0.46
C PHE A 10 17.56 4.92 1.25
N SER A 11 17.57 4.31 2.45
CA SER A 11 16.38 4.15 3.29
C SER A 11 15.77 5.48 3.69
N VAL A 12 16.61 6.47 4.06
CA VAL A 12 16.15 7.82 4.40
C VAL A 12 15.52 8.50 3.19
N LYS A 13 16.15 8.44 2.00
CA LYS A 13 15.59 9.03 0.78
C LYS A 13 14.26 8.37 0.38
N TRP A 14 14.21 7.05 0.47
CA TRP A 14 13.01 6.28 0.15
C TRP A 14 11.86 6.58 1.12
N LEU A 15 12.13 6.60 2.43
CA LEU A 15 11.14 6.97 3.46
C LEU A 15 10.66 8.41 3.27
N ALA A 16 11.57 9.36 3.04
CA ALA A 16 11.22 10.76 2.82
C ALA A 16 10.30 10.92 1.60
N PHE A 17 10.61 10.24 0.49
CA PHE A 17 9.76 10.24 -0.70
C PHE A 17 8.38 9.64 -0.40
N TRP A 18 8.32 8.46 0.22
CA TRP A 18 7.06 7.82 0.57
C TRP A 18 6.20 8.71 1.47
N MET A 19 6.78 9.23 2.55
CA MET A 19 6.10 10.08 3.53
C MET A 19 5.63 11.39 2.91
N LEU A 20 6.42 12.00 2.03
CA LEU A 20 6.02 13.20 1.31
C LEU A 20 4.78 12.94 0.45
N ILE A 21 4.77 11.87 -0.34
CA ILE A 21 3.65 11.56 -1.26
C ILE A 21 2.40 11.12 -0.48
N MET A 22 2.56 10.17 0.44
CA MET A 22 1.44 9.68 1.26
C MET A 22 0.89 10.73 2.21
N GLY A 23 1.73 11.62 2.74
CA GLY A 23 1.35 12.71 3.63
C GLY A 23 0.77 13.91 2.90
N ALA A 24 1.31 14.28 1.74
CA ALA A 24 0.81 15.41 0.95
C ALA A 24 -0.64 15.21 0.52
N TYR A 25 -1.08 13.97 0.27
CA TYR A 25 -2.45 13.71 -0.12
C TYR A 25 -3.49 14.14 0.93
N PRO A 26 -3.53 13.57 2.16
CA PRO A 26 -4.49 14.00 3.17
C PRO A 26 -4.23 15.42 3.68
N LEU A 27 -2.96 15.85 3.79
CA LEU A 27 -2.62 17.13 4.43
C LEU A 27 -2.70 18.33 3.48
N MET A 28 -2.47 18.13 2.18
CA MET A 28 -2.49 19.20 1.18
C MET A 28 -3.67 19.04 0.23
N TRP A 29 -3.74 17.93 -0.51
CA TRP A 29 -4.70 17.76 -1.60
C TRP A 29 -6.15 17.68 -1.11
N ASP A 30 -6.42 16.81 -0.13
CA ASP A 30 -7.76 16.69 0.44
C ASP A 30 -8.13 17.91 1.28
N LYS A 31 -7.27 18.31 2.22
CA LYS A 31 -7.59 19.38 3.18
C LYS A 31 -7.78 20.76 2.54
N PHE A 32 -6.97 21.14 1.56
CA PHE A 32 -7.01 22.50 0.98
C PHE A 32 -7.76 22.58 -0.35
N PHE A 33 -7.74 21.51 -1.15
CA PHE A 33 -8.36 21.51 -2.49
C PHE A 33 -9.60 20.62 -2.58
N GLY A 34 -9.94 19.88 -1.52
CA GLY A 34 -11.07 18.95 -1.51
C GLY A 34 -10.84 17.70 -2.37
N PHE A 35 -9.60 17.45 -2.82
CA PHE A 35 -9.31 16.29 -3.66
C PHE A 35 -9.26 15.01 -2.83
N ASN A 36 -10.25 14.16 -2.99
CA ASN A 36 -10.40 12.90 -2.24
C ASN A 36 -10.72 11.70 -3.14
N TYR A 37 -10.71 10.51 -2.54
CA TYR A 37 -10.81 9.23 -3.25
C TYR A 37 -12.21 8.98 -3.85
N LEU A 38 -13.25 9.65 -3.35
CA LEU A 38 -14.64 9.48 -3.78
C LEU A 38 -15.08 10.54 -4.79
N GLU A 39 -14.82 11.81 -4.49
CA GLU A 39 -15.33 12.95 -5.25
C GLU A 39 -14.44 13.27 -6.44
N THR A 40 -13.12 13.09 -6.30
CA THR A 40 -12.13 13.35 -7.37
C THR A 40 -11.23 12.14 -7.63
N PRO A 41 -11.80 10.98 -8.00
CA PRO A 41 -11.03 9.75 -8.16
C PRO A 41 -9.99 9.86 -9.28
N MET A 42 -10.31 10.57 -10.37
CA MET A 42 -9.38 10.75 -11.50
C MET A 42 -8.12 11.51 -11.11
N PHE A 43 -8.23 12.58 -10.30
CA PHE A 43 -7.07 13.29 -9.79
C PHE A 43 -6.19 12.35 -8.95
N THR A 44 -6.81 11.60 -8.05
CA THR A 44 -6.13 10.63 -7.18
C THR A 44 -5.37 9.58 -7.98
N VAL A 45 -6.02 9.03 -9.01
CA VAL A 45 -5.41 8.05 -9.92
C VAL A 45 -4.21 8.64 -10.64
N ILE A 46 -4.37 9.81 -11.26
CA ILE A 46 -3.27 10.48 -11.97
C ILE A 46 -2.13 10.78 -11.01
N TYR A 47 -2.43 11.33 -9.83
CA TYR A 47 -1.45 11.66 -8.81
C TYR A 47 -0.60 10.45 -8.42
N TYR A 48 -1.22 9.35 -7.97
CA TYR A 48 -0.46 8.18 -7.51
C TYR A 48 0.28 7.48 -8.64
N LEU A 49 -0.30 7.39 -9.85
CA LEU A 49 0.41 6.81 -11.00
C LEU A 49 1.61 7.66 -11.44
N SER A 50 1.48 8.99 -11.45
CA SER A 50 2.59 9.90 -11.72
C SER A 50 3.68 9.78 -10.66
N MET A 51 3.32 9.68 -9.38
CA MET A 51 4.29 9.50 -8.29
C MET A 51 4.92 8.12 -8.29
N ALA A 52 4.20 7.09 -8.75
CA ALA A 52 4.76 5.75 -8.96
C ALA A 52 5.82 5.76 -10.05
N PHE A 53 5.52 6.41 -11.18
CA PHE A 53 6.49 6.60 -12.26
C PHE A 53 7.72 7.38 -11.78
N LEU A 54 7.51 8.50 -11.08
CA LEU A 54 8.60 9.31 -10.53
C LEU A 54 9.44 8.51 -9.52
N GLY A 55 8.82 7.73 -8.64
CA GLY A 55 9.52 6.86 -7.69
C GLY A 55 10.38 5.81 -8.41
N CYS A 56 9.83 5.13 -9.40
CA CYS A 56 10.58 4.19 -10.24
C CYS A 56 11.75 4.86 -10.97
N TYR A 57 11.58 6.10 -11.44
CA TYR A 57 12.64 6.87 -12.10
C TYR A 57 13.75 7.26 -11.11
N LEU A 58 13.41 7.86 -9.97
CA LEU A 58 14.38 8.33 -8.97
C LEU A 58 15.18 7.19 -8.33
N PHE A 59 14.56 6.01 -8.19
CA PHE A 59 15.14 4.85 -7.52
C PHE A 59 15.37 3.67 -8.46
N PHE A 60 15.54 3.95 -9.76
CA PHE A 60 15.64 2.99 -10.84
C PHE A 60 16.46 1.73 -10.51
N GLN A 61 15.86 0.56 -10.76
CA GLN A 61 16.51 -0.76 -10.70
C GLN A 61 16.23 -1.50 -12.01
N GLU A 62 17.26 -1.74 -12.82
CA GLU A 62 17.14 -2.45 -14.12
C GLU A 62 16.55 -3.86 -13.94
N GLU A 63 17.02 -4.56 -12.92
CA GLU A 63 16.57 -5.89 -12.53
C GLU A 63 15.04 -5.90 -12.31
N LEU A 64 14.49 -4.88 -11.65
CA LEU A 64 13.04 -4.77 -11.41
C LEU A 64 12.24 -4.71 -12.73
N ILE A 65 12.71 -3.92 -13.70
CA ILE A 65 12.02 -3.77 -15.00
C ILE A 65 11.94 -5.12 -15.71
N SER A 66 13.05 -5.87 -15.75
CA SER A 66 13.08 -7.20 -16.37
C SER A 66 12.09 -8.18 -15.74
N HIS A 67 11.77 -8.01 -14.46
CA HIS A 67 10.78 -8.84 -13.77
C HIS A 67 9.35 -8.34 -13.96
N LEU A 68 9.12 -7.02 -14.02
CA LEU A 68 7.80 -6.42 -14.24
C LEU A 68 7.28 -6.63 -15.66
N THR A 69 8.17 -6.63 -16.66
CA THR A 69 7.82 -6.83 -18.07
C THR A 69 7.63 -8.30 -18.47
N LYS A 70 7.95 -9.24 -17.57
CA LYS A 70 7.62 -10.66 -17.78
C LYS A 70 6.11 -10.80 -17.88
N LYS A 71 5.64 -11.24 -19.05
CA LYS A 71 4.21 -11.45 -19.38
C LYS A 71 3.44 -12.15 -18.27
N SER A 72 4.00 -13.18 -17.64
CA SER A 72 3.34 -13.91 -16.55
C SER A 72 3.01 -13.01 -15.36
N ASN A 73 3.94 -12.14 -14.93
CA ASN A 73 3.70 -11.23 -13.81
C ASN A 73 2.68 -10.17 -14.19
N SER A 74 2.82 -9.54 -15.36
CA SER A 74 1.93 -8.47 -15.79
C SER A 74 0.49 -8.96 -15.96
N VAL A 75 0.29 -10.16 -16.52
CA VAL A 75 -1.04 -10.77 -16.67
C VAL A 75 -1.67 -11.08 -15.32
N ILE A 76 -0.92 -11.70 -14.40
CA ILE A 76 -1.45 -12.04 -13.06
C ILE A 76 -1.78 -10.77 -12.28
N MET A 77 -0.91 -9.75 -12.30
CA MET A 77 -1.16 -8.46 -11.65
C MET A 77 -2.36 -7.73 -12.27
N GLY A 78 -2.51 -7.79 -13.60
CA GLY A 78 -3.68 -7.24 -14.29
C GLY A 78 -4.97 -7.93 -13.84
N PHE A 79 -4.98 -9.27 -13.78
CA PHE A 79 -6.10 -10.06 -13.29
C PHE A 79 -6.49 -9.68 -11.86
N PHE A 80 -5.55 -9.62 -10.92
CA PHE A 80 -5.85 -9.22 -9.55
C PHE A 80 -6.29 -7.77 -9.42
N SER A 81 -5.81 -6.87 -10.27
CA SER A 81 -6.31 -5.48 -10.33
C SER A 81 -7.78 -5.43 -10.74
N VAL A 82 -8.17 -6.20 -11.76
CA VAL A 82 -9.58 -6.30 -12.19
C VAL A 82 -10.44 -6.90 -11.08
N LEU A 83 -9.97 -7.97 -10.42
CA LEU A 83 -10.67 -8.54 -9.27
C LEU A 83 -10.83 -7.51 -8.15
N PHE A 84 -9.79 -6.73 -7.85
CA PHE A 84 -9.84 -5.70 -6.82
C PHE A 84 -10.83 -4.58 -7.15
N LEU A 85 -11.09 -4.28 -8.42
CA LEU A 85 -12.10 -3.28 -8.80
C LEU A 85 -13.52 -3.84 -8.68
N LEU A 86 -13.75 -5.09 -9.10
CA LEU A 86 -15.10 -5.64 -9.23
C LEU A 86 -15.60 -6.36 -7.97
N LEU A 87 -14.72 -7.12 -7.31
CA LEU A 87 -15.09 -7.95 -6.17
C LEU A 87 -15.64 -7.13 -4.99
N PRO A 88 -15.08 -5.96 -4.62
CA PRO A 88 -15.66 -5.13 -3.56
C PRO A 88 -17.13 -4.79 -3.79
N SER A 89 -17.51 -4.36 -5.00
CA SER A 89 -18.89 -4.00 -5.30
C SER A 89 -19.85 -5.20 -5.23
N VAL A 90 -19.37 -6.40 -5.58
CA VAL A 90 -20.11 -7.64 -5.37
C VAL A 90 -20.28 -7.91 -3.88
N ILE A 91 -19.23 -7.77 -3.06
CA ILE A 91 -19.35 -7.98 -1.62
C ILE A 91 -20.33 -6.99 -0.98
N GLU A 92 -20.29 -5.71 -1.37
CA GLU A 92 -21.20 -4.68 -0.85
C GLU A 92 -22.67 -5.00 -1.13
N SER A 93 -23.00 -5.66 -2.25
CA SER A 93 -24.38 -6.03 -2.56
C SER A 93 -24.92 -7.17 -1.68
N PHE A 94 -24.04 -8.04 -1.15
CA PHE A 94 -24.43 -9.15 -0.27
C PHE A 94 -24.29 -8.81 1.21
N ILE A 95 -23.26 -8.04 1.57
CA ILE A 95 -22.89 -7.73 2.95
C ILE A 95 -22.60 -6.23 3.02
N PRO A 96 -23.64 -5.37 3.00
CA PRO A 96 -23.44 -3.93 3.02
C PRO A 96 -22.86 -3.47 4.35
N LEU A 97 -22.11 -2.38 4.30
CA LEU A 97 -21.62 -1.72 5.51
C LEU A 97 -22.80 -1.14 6.31
N ASN A 98 -22.86 -1.41 7.61
CA ASN A 98 -23.92 -0.83 8.46
C ASN A 98 -23.82 0.70 8.49
N SER A 99 -24.96 1.38 8.72
CA SER A 99 -25.06 2.83 8.60
C SER A 99 -24.17 3.61 9.57
N MET A 100 -23.93 3.09 10.77
CA MET A 100 -23.08 3.72 11.78
C MET A 100 -21.60 3.61 11.41
N THR A 101 -21.13 2.41 11.05
CA THR A 101 -19.78 2.19 10.53
C THR A 101 -19.54 3.01 9.27
N LYS A 102 -20.54 3.14 8.39
CA LYS A 102 -20.45 3.99 7.19
C LYS A 102 -20.22 5.46 7.52
N LYS A 103 -20.91 6.01 8.53
CA LYS A 103 -20.68 7.38 9.00
C LYS A 103 -19.24 7.56 9.51
N VAL A 104 -18.76 6.61 10.32
CA VAL A 104 -17.39 6.62 10.84
C VAL A 104 -16.36 6.56 9.70
N VAL A 105 -16.58 5.70 8.71
CA VAL A 105 -15.74 5.62 7.49
C VAL A 105 -15.62 6.94 6.76
N LEU A 106 -16.75 7.63 6.59
CA LEU A 106 -16.80 8.92 5.90
C LEU A 106 -16.15 10.04 6.74
N GLU A 107 -16.37 10.04 8.05
CA GLU A 107 -15.79 11.02 8.98
C GLU A 107 -14.27 10.96 9.02
N TYR A 108 -13.71 9.76 9.15
CA TYR A 108 -12.26 9.54 9.16
C TYR A 108 -11.64 9.47 7.76
N LYS A 109 -12.44 9.63 6.70
CA LYS A 109 -12.02 9.63 5.30
C LYS A 109 -11.23 8.38 4.86
N PHE A 110 -11.44 7.22 5.49
CA PHE A 110 -10.82 5.96 5.07
C PHE A 110 -11.72 5.22 4.08
N PHE A 111 -11.82 5.69 2.84
CA PHE A 111 -12.91 5.29 1.94
C PHE A 111 -12.89 3.84 1.44
N PHE A 112 -11.79 3.09 1.58
CA PHE A 112 -11.67 1.75 0.98
C PHE A 112 -12.71 0.72 1.47
N PRO A 113 -13.21 0.72 2.74
CA PRO A 113 -14.22 -0.25 3.18
C PRO A 113 -15.61 0.00 2.62
N LEU A 114 -15.87 1.18 2.03
CA LEU A 114 -17.14 1.48 1.37
C LEU A 114 -17.37 0.56 0.17
N PHE A 115 -16.31 0.00 -0.41
CA PHE A 115 -16.38 -0.82 -1.62
C PHE A 115 -17.08 -0.12 -2.80
N ASP A 116 -17.07 1.21 -2.78
CA ASP A 116 -17.48 2.07 -3.89
C ASP A 116 -16.45 1.99 -5.02
N ILE A 117 -16.93 1.94 -6.27
CA ILE A 117 -16.05 1.75 -7.43
C ILE A 117 -15.05 2.91 -7.61
N LYS A 118 -15.44 4.15 -7.31
CA LYS A 118 -14.56 5.32 -7.41
C LYS A 118 -13.46 5.25 -6.36
N ALA A 119 -13.84 4.91 -5.12
CA ALA A 119 -12.87 4.67 -4.06
C ALA A 119 -11.91 3.53 -4.41
N SER A 120 -12.41 2.45 -5.02
CA SER A 120 -11.60 1.30 -5.44
C SER A 120 -10.59 1.67 -6.53
N PHE A 121 -10.95 2.51 -7.50
CA PHE A 121 -10.01 3.02 -8.51
C PHE A 121 -8.90 3.86 -7.88
N SER A 122 -9.28 4.83 -7.03
CA SER A 122 -8.34 5.66 -6.29
C SER A 122 -7.40 4.79 -5.44
N LYS A 123 -7.96 3.83 -4.71
CA LYS A 123 -7.18 2.92 -3.87
C LYS A 123 -6.25 2.03 -4.67
N LEU A 124 -6.71 1.45 -5.79
CA LEU A 124 -5.87 0.64 -6.66
C LEU A 124 -4.62 1.41 -7.12
N SER A 125 -4.78 2.68 -7.53
CA SER A 125 -3.64 3.51 -7.95
C SER A 125 -2.63 3.78 -6.83
N GLU A 126 -3.12 4.03 -5.61
CA GLU A 126 -2.30 4.17 -4.40
C GLU A 126 -1.54 2.85 -4.11
N LEU A 127 -2.21 1.70 -4.22
CA LEU A 127 -1.59 0.39 -3.99
C LEU A 127 -0.55 0.04 -5.05
N ILE A 128 -0.75 0.44 -6.31
CA ILE A 128 0.26 0.32 -7.36
C ILE A 128 1.50 1.15 -7.00
N PHE A 129 1.31 2.40 -6.58
CA PHE A 129 2.40 3.28 -6.11
C PHE A 129 3.19 2.64 -4.96
N GLN A 130 2.49 2.21 -3.91
CA GLN A 130 3.08 1.58 -2.74
C GLN A 130 3.85 0.30 -3.12
N GLN A 131 3.22 -0.57 -3.93
CA GLN A 131 3.83 -1.83 -4.31
C GLN A 131 5.10 -1.64 -5.15
N LEU A 132 5.10 -0.69 -6.08
CA LEU A 132 6.29 -0.39 -6.89
C LEU A 132 7.44 0.12 -6.03
N LEU A 133 7.18 1.00 -5.06
CA LEU A 133 8.20 1.46 -4.12
C LEU A 133 8.71 0.34 -3.21
N ILE A 134 7.85 -0.59 -2.79
CA ILE A 134 8.25 -1.79 -2.05
C ILE A 134 9.23 -2.62 -2.89
N TYR A 135 8.91 -2.88 -4.17
CA TYR A 135 9.79 -3.65 -5.04
C TYR A 135 11.15 -2.98 -5.26
N VAL A 136 11.14 -1.67 -5.53
CA VAL A 136 12.36 -0.87 -5.66
C VAL A 136 13.24 -1.02 -4.41
N CYS A 137 12.65 -0.90 -3.22
CA CYS A 137 13.37 -1.03 -1.95
C CYS A 137 13.97 -2.43 -1.79
N LEU A 138 13.19 -3.48 -2.05
CA LEU A 138 13.63 -4.86 -1.91
C LEU A 138 14.76 -5.22 -2.88
N PHE A 139 14.66 -4.84 -4.15
CA PHE A 139 15.73 -5.09 -5.12
C PHE A 139 17.01 -4.33 -4.73
N LYS A 140 16.88 -3.08 -4.28
CA LYS A 140 18.03 -2.31 -3.82
C LYS A 140 18.70 -2.93 -2.59
N TYR A 141 17.91 -3.36 -1.60
CA TYR A 141 18.42 -4.02 -0.41
C TYR A 141 19.08 -5.36 -0.75
N GLN A 142 18.44 -6.16 -1.59
CA GLN A 142 18.99 -7.45 -2.03
C GLN A 142 20.34 -7.27 -2.73
N LYS A 143 20.50 -6.21 -3.52
CA LYS A 143 21.78 -5.88 -4.17
C LYS A 143 22.89 -5.48 -3.18
N ILE A 144 22.55 -4.80 -2.08
CA ILE A 144 23.51 -4.36 -1.07
C ILE A 144 23.88 -5.49 -0.09
N LEU A 145 22.86 -6.20 0.39
CA LEU A 145 22.98 -7.21 1.46
C LEU A 145 23.35 -8.60 0.92
N ALA A 146 22.97 -8.92 -0.32
CA ALA A 146 23.10 -10.23 -0.99
C ALA A 146 22.41 -11.41 -0.29
N ASP A 147 21.90 -11.23 0.92
CA ASP A 147 21.22 -12.22 1.74
C ASP A 147 19.72 -11.92 1.79
N LYS A 148 18.91 -12.88 1.35
CA LYS A 148 17.46 -12.74 1.26
C LYS A 148 16.81 -12.60 2.63
N TRP A 149 17.24 -13.36 3.62
CA TRP A 149 16.66 -13.32 4.97
C TRP A 149 17.02 -12.03 5.69
N LYS A 150 18.26 -11.55 5.56
CA LYS A 150 18.63 -10.22 6.07
C LYS A 150 17.82 -9.12 5.38
N THR A 151 17.59 -9.23 4.08
CA THR A 151 16.75 -8.29 3.34
C THR A 151 15.31 -8.28 3.86
N VAL A 152 14.72 -9.47 4.09
CA VAL A 152 13.38 -9.60 4.72
C VAL A 152 13.35 -8.92 6.08
N GLY A 153 14.33 -9.20 6.96
CA GLY A 153 14.38 -8.63 8.31
C GLY A 153 14.49 -7.10 8.30
N VAL A 154 15.43 -6.54 7.53
CA VAL A 154 15.64 -5.09 7.45
C VAL A 154 14.44 -4.39 6.81
N PHE A 155 13.89 -4.94 5.72
CA PHE A 155 12.72 -4.37 5.09
C PHE A 155 11.50 -4.40 6.01
N THR A 156 11.28 -5.49 6.75
CA THR A 156 10.17 -5.62 7.69
C THR A 156 10.25 -4.56 8.79
N ALA A 157 11.44 -4.35 9.35
CA ALA A 157 11.67 -3.29 10.34
C ALA A 157 11.43 -1.89 9.74
N LEU A 158 11.94 -1.62 8.53
CA LEU A 158 11.71 -0.35 7.85
C LEU A 158 10.22 -0.10 7.57
N PHE A 159 9.52 -1.13 7.10
CA PHE A 159 8.11 -1.06 6.76
C PHE A 159 7.23 -0.80 7.99
N PHE A 160 7.60 -1.37 9.14
CA PHE A 160 6.97 -1.01 10.41
C PHE A 160 7.21 0.45 10.80
N VAL A 161 8.46 0.93 10.73
CA VAL A 161 8.81 2.33 11.02
C VAL A 161 8.05 3.30 10.10
N LEU A 162 7.88 2.93 8.83
CA LEU A 162 7.12 3.70 7.86
C LEU A 162 5.64 3.93 8.29
N HIS A 163 5.04 2.96 8.98
CA HIS A 163 3.65 3.06 9.44
C HIS A 163 3.51 3.70 10.82
N PHE A 164 4.62 3.87 11.56
CA PHE A 164 4.61 4.46 12.88
C PHE A 164 3.96 5.86 12.96
N PRO A 165 4.08 6.75 11.95
CA PRO A 165 3.39 8.04 11.95
C PRO A 165 1.86 7.94 12.06
N LEU A 166 1.26 6.78 11.72
CA LEU A 166 -0.17 6.54 11.88
C LEU A 166 -0.64 6.61 13.35
N VAL A 167 0.25 6.44 14.34
CA VAL A 167 -0.06 6.67 15.77
C VAL A 167 -0.52 8.11 16.02
N PHE A 168 0.01 9.07 15.26
CA PHE A 168 -0.34 10.48 15.43
C PHE A 168 -1.63 10.86 14.69
N ILE A 169 -2.03 10.06 13.69
CA ILE A 169 -3.24 10.27 12.90
C ILE A 169 -4.44 9.59 13.55
N PHE A 170 -4.28 8.34 13.97
CA PHE A 170 -5.31 7.55 14.63
C PHE A 170 -5.15 7.60 16.14
N LYS A 171 -6.21 7.96 16.87
CA LYS A 171 -6.15 8.09 18.32
C LYS A 171 -6.24 6.72 19.02
N GLY A 172 -5.42 6.54 20.07
CA GLY A 172 -5.52 5.41 20.98
C GLY A 172 -5.23 4.04 20.35
N LEU A 173 -5.88 2.99 20.86
CA LEU A 173 -5.68 1.59 20.45
C LEU A 173 -6.02 1.33 18.98
N PHE A 174 -6.83 2.18 18.35
CA PHE A 174 -7.20 2.05 16.94
C PHE A 174 -5.98 2.14 16.00
N SER A 175 -4.96 2.92 16.38
CA SER A 175 -3.70 3.00 15.63
C SER A 175 -2.97 1.65 15.54
N LEU A 176 -3.07 0.82 16.59
CA LEU A 176 -2.42 -0.50 16.63
C LEU A 176 -3.01 -1.48 15.61
N ILE A 177 -4.29 -1.30 15.24
CA ILE A 177 -4.97 -2.11 14.22
C ILE A 177 -4.30 -1.92 12.85
N PHE A 178 -3.69 -0.77 12.58
CA PHE A 178 -2.97 -0.53 11.32
C PHE A 178 -1.47 -0.81 11.43
N ILE A 179 -0.88 -0.54 12.59
CA ILE A 179 0.57 -0.62 12.78
C ILE A 179 1.02 -2.06 13.00
N LEU A 180 0.33 -2.85 13.82
CA LEU A 180 0.78 -4.21 14.12
C LEU A 180 0.71 -5.12 12.88
N PRO A 181 -0.34 -5.07 12.04
CA PRO A 181 -0.34 -5.79 10.78
C PRO A 181 0.76 -5.36 9.80
N SER A 182 1.32 -4.15 9.93
CA SER A 182 2.41 -3.70 9.05
C SER A 182 3.68 -4.54 9.22
N LEU A 183 3.98 -5.08 10.41
CA LEU A 183 5.10 -6.03 10.59
C LEU A 183 4.87 -7.31 9.78
N ILE A 184 3.67 -7.87 9.88
CA ILE A 184 3.30 -9.08 9.15
C ILE A 184 3.30 -8.81 7.65
N ALA A 185 2.74 -7.67 7.20
CA ALA A 185 2.74 -7.26 5.81
C ALA A 185 4.15 -7.08 5.26
N GLY A 186 5.04 -6.40 6.00
CA GLY A 186 6.44 -6.23 5.64
C GLY A 186 7.16 -7.56 5.42
N PHE A 187 6.94 -8.52 6.33
CA PHE A 187 7.46 -9.87 6.19
C PHE A 187 6.86 -10.58 4.96
N LEU A 188 5.54 -10.62 4.82
CA LEU A 188 4.86 -11.32 3.73
C LEU A 188 5.24 -10.77 2.35
N PHE A 189 5.30 -9.45 2.19
CA PHE A 189 5.71 -8.81 0.93
C PHE A 189 7.15 -9.15 0.58
N SER A 190 8.08 -8.90 1.50
CA SER A 190 9.50 -9.16 1.25
C SER A 190 9.81 -10.64 1.03
N PHE A 191 9.22 -11.51 1.84
CA PHE A 191 9.38 -12.96 1.72
C PHE A 191 8.87 -13.45 0.36
N SER A 192 7.66 -13.05 -0.04
CA SER A 192 7.05 -13.44 -1.31
C SER A 192 7.91 -13.03 -2.50
N VAL A 193 8.35 -11.77 -2.54
CA VAL A 193 9.17 -11.22 -3.64
C VAL A 193 10.49 -11.97 -3.78
N LEU A 194 11.16 -12.30 -2.69
CA LEU A 194 12.52 -12.86 -2.72
C LEU A 194 12.57 -14.38 -2.85
N HIS A 195 11.54 -15.10 -2.40
CA HIS A 195 11.55 -16.56 -2.31
C HIS A 195 10.67 -17.26 -3.34
N PHE A 196 9.64 -16.61 -3.89
CA PHE A 196 8.74 -17.25 -4.86
C PHE A 196 9.07 -16.89 -6.31
N ARG A 197 8.86 -17.86 -7.22
CA ARG A 197 9.08 -17.67 -8.68
C ARG A 197 8.20 -16.56 -9.27
N ALA A 198 6.95 -16.47 -8.81
CA ALA A 198 6.00 -15.40 -9.13
C ALA A 198 5.90 -14.37 -7.99
N GLY A 199 7.03 -14.11 -7.32
CA GLY A 199 7.06 -13.35 -6.07
C GLY A 199 6.46 -11.94 -6.13
N LEU A 200 6.71 -11.21 -7.22
CA LEU A 200 6.07 -9.89 -7.45
C LEU A 200 4.55 -10.03 -7.51
N ALA A 201 4.03 -10.84 -8.44
CA ALA A 201 2.59 -11.02 -8.60
C ALA A 201 1.93 -11.54 -7.30
N THR A 202 2.61 -12.42 -6.57
CA THR A 202 2.12 -12.94 -5.28
C THR A 202 2.05 -11.84 -4.23
N SER A 203 3.11 -11.03 -4.07
CA SER A 203 3.11 -9.90 -3.13
C SER A 203 2.02 -8.89 -3.48
N TYR A 204 1.80 -8.61 -4.76
CA TYR A 204 0.74 -7.71 -5.20
C TYR A 204 -0.65 -8.26 -4.88
N ALA A 205 -0.88 -9.55 -5.14
CA ALA A 205 -2.14 -10.22 -4.81
C ALA A 205 -2.42 -10.20 -3.30
N ILE A 206 -1.40 -10.46 -2.47
CA ILE A 206 -1.52 -10.35 -1.00
C ILE A 206 -1.89 -8.92 -0.61
N HIS A 207 -1.27 -7.91 -1.23
CA HIS A 207 -1.53 -6.52 -0.90
C HIS A 207 -2.97 -6.10 -1.24
N LEU A 208 -3.45 -6.42 -2.45
CA LEU A 208 -4.83 -6.15 -2.85
C LEU A 208 -5.83 -6.94 -1.98
N GLY A 209 -5.54 -8.23 -1.75
CA GLY A 209 -6.38 -9.11 -0.92
C GLY A 209 -6.48 -8.64 0.53
N PHE A 210 -5.41 -8.09 1.10
CA PHE A 210 -5.41 -7.51 2.44
C PHE A 210 -6.45 -6.39 2.57
N TYR A 211 -6.52 -5.47 1.61
CA TYR A 211 -7.49 -4.37 1.67
C TYR A 211 -8.94 -4.84 1.50
N ILE A 212 -9.19 -5.86 0.68
CA ILE A 212 -10.51 -6.49 0.59
C ILE A 212 -10.85 -7.16 1.93
N LEU A 213 -9.93 -7.95 2.48
CA LEU A 213 -10.14 -8.65 3.77
C LEU A 213 -10.43 -7.65 4.89
N VAL A 214 -9.63 -6.59 5.01
CA VAL A 214 -9.86 -5.54 6.00
C VAL A 214 -11.24 -4.90 5.77
N GLY A 215 -11.59 -4.53 4.54
CA GLY A 215 -12.91 -4.00 4.22
C GLY A 215 -14.06 -4.93 4.62
N VAL A 216 -13.88 -6.25 4.44
CA VAL A 216 -14.83 -7.27 4.92
C VAL A 216 -14.91 -7.28 6.44
N ILE A 217 -13.77 -7.29 7.15
CA ILE A 217 -13.73 -7.26 8.63
C ILE A 217 -14.49 -6.04 9.18
N TYR A 218 -14.35 -4.86 8.55
CA TYR A 218 -15.08 -3.64 8.95
C TYR A 218 -16.60 -3.79 8.96
N ARG A 219 -17.18 -4.71 8.18
CA ARG A 219 -18.63 -4.98 8.19
C ARG A 219 -19.09 -5.71 9.44
N PHE A 220 -18.17 -6.39 10.12
CA PHE A 220 -18.44 -7.19 11.33
C PHE A 220 -17.91 -6.54 12.61
N LEU A 221 -17.12 -5.48 12.53
CA LEU A 221 -16.61 -4.79 13.71
C LEU A 221 -17.73 -4.01 14.43
N PRO A 222 -17.84 -4.14 15.76
CA PRO A 222 -18.73 -3.30 16.54
C PRO A 222 -18.26 -1.84 16.50
N VAL A 223 -19.22 -0.92 16.37
CA VAL A 223 -18.97 0.53 16.21
C VAL A 223 -18.15 1.10 17.37
N SER A 224 -18.31 0.55 18.57
CA SER A 224 -17.57 0.96 19.77
C SER A 224 -16.05 0.75 19.68
N LEU A 225 -15.56 -0.07 18.74
CA LEU A 225 -14.13 -0.24 18.48
C LEU A 225 -13.61 0.73 17.41
N LEU A 226 -14.49 1.50 16.78
CA LEU A 226 -14.19 2.43 15.69
C LEU A 226 -14.32 3.91 16.11
N SER A 227 -14.91 4.17 17.27
CA SER A 227 -15.09 5.48 17.91
C SER A 227 -14.07 5.71 19.02
#